data_AF-A0A4W3HYN5-F1
#
_entry.id   AF-A0A4W3HYN5-F1
#
_cell.length_a   1.000
_cell.length_b   1.000
_cell.length_c   1.000
_cell.angle_alpha   90.00
_cell.angle_beta   90.00
_cell.angle_gamma   90.00
#
_symmetry.space_group_name_H-M   'P 1'
#
loop_
_entity.id
_entity.type
_entity.pdbx_description
1 polymer ?
#
loop_
_entity_poly.entity_id
_entity_poly.type
_entity_poly.pdbx_seq_one_letter_code
_entity_poly.pdbx_strand_id
1 'polypeptide(L)'
;SRATVYSVGETRTAASHGQSWTRFFPPSPPPRRCYPRKSDPSARRLVTGLLESVTHIVSENNSGDEVLAFVEKQSTVSGERLSAAALVDITWFTDSMGAGRLLEIETRHRLQVLGHLLPPSALSNTATGKTPDALKILAENAEYYESVGRYLAFTRVSSILKSLPYAVTSVDSLRGFPGLGEHCRKVIEEILEDGVCQEVESVTQSQRYQTLTLFTSIFGVGVKTAEKWYKEQHQTLADLRASQIRFTKEQQVGLQYYEDLTTPVTRAEADMIRKTVEEAVYRYLPGAVITLAGGFRRGKETGHDVDFLITHPEEGKEKGLVTKVIHFTFCFSQGLMLYSDEIGNSYQKCRKQETSKFDHFERCFTIVKLNQELVNAAVSGNDSREGGQGAGGQGAGGQGAGHRPEDKHWKAVRVDLVIVPISQFAYALLGWTGSQLFERELRRYAKNCKHMILTSHALYHPQQNEYFSAAAEEEIFAHLELDYIAPWERNA
;
A
#
# COMPACT_ATOMS: atom_id res chain seq x y z
N SER A 1 15.19 -32.68 -0.48
CA SER A 1 16.65 -32.88 -0.34
C SER A 1 16.97 -33.01 1.15
N ARG A 2 17.85 -33.95 1.54
CA ARG A 2 18.32 -34.04 2.95
C ARG A 2 19.38 -32.96 3.15
N ALA A 3 19.04 -31.86 3.81
CA ALA A 3 20.00 -30.83 4.19
C ALA A 3 21.03 -31.39 5.19
N THR A 4 22.30 -31.00 5.05
CA THR A 4 23.38 -31.39 5.97
C THR A 4 24.04 -30.13 6.51
N VAL A 5 24.15 -30.03 7.83
CA VAL A 5 24.85 -28.92 8.52
C VAL A 5 26.09 -29.49 9.21
N TYR A 6 27.23 -28.80 9.06
CA TYR A 6 28.49 -29.15 9.71
C TYR A 6 28.89 -28.05 10.69
N SER A 7 29.52 -28.42 11.80
CA SER A 7 30.18 -27.46 12.70
C SER A 7 31.68 -27.68 12.73
N VAL A 8 32.40 -26.56 12.87
CA VAL A 8 33.85 -26.51 12.97
C VAL A 8 34.21 -25.89 14.30
N GLY A 9 35.01 -26.58 15.11
CA GLY A 9 35.46 -26.06 16.39
C GLY A 9 36.91 -26.42 16.72
N GLU A 10 37.53 -25.57 17.54
CA GLU A 10 38.86 -25.83 18.11
C GLU A 10 38.72 -26.64 19.41
N THR A 11 39.23 -27.86 19.42
CA THR A 11 39.30 -28.65 20.66
C THR A 11 40.58 -28.32 21.42
N ARG A 12 40.46 -27.68 22.58
CA ARG A 12 41.55 -27.59 23.57
C ARG A 12 41.60 -28.88 24.41
N THR A 13 42.29 -29.90 23.93
CA THR A 13 42.81 -30.96 24.81
C THR A 13 44.30 -30.75 25.00
N ALA A 14 44.74 -30.78 26.26
CA ALA A 14 46.15 -30.76 26.61
C ALA A 14 46.87 -31.86 25.82
N ALA A 15 47.85 -31.46 25.01
CA ALA A 15 48.60 -32.30 24.06
C ALA A 15 47.95 -32.60 22.67
N SER A 16 47.33 -31.60 22.03
CA SER A 16 47.46 -31.33 20.57
C SER A 16 46.47 -30.25 20.16
N HIS A 17 46.89 -29.21 19.43
CA HIS A 17 45.96 -28.34 18.70
C HIS A 17 45.42 -29.12 17.50
N GLY A 18 44.27 -29.75 17.68
CA GLY A 18 43.53 -30.45 16.61
C GLY A 18 42.20 -29.75 16.33
N GLN A 19 41.87 -29.62 15.05
CA GLN A 19 40.56 -29.13 14.59
C GLN A 19 39.57 -30.31 14.58
N SER A 20 38.35 -30.10 15.10
CA SER A 20 37.31 -31.14 15.12
C SER A 20 36.14 -30.77 14.22
N TRP A 21 35.63 -31.76 13.48
CA TRP A 21 34.53 -31.61 12.52
C TRP A 21 33.36 -32.50 12.94
N THR A 22 32.19 -31.91 13.15
CA THR A 22 30.99 -32.65 13.58
C THR A 22 29.83 -32.43 12.61
N ARG A 23 29.12 -33.50 12.24
CA ARG A 23 27.98 -33.48 11.29
C ARG A 23 26.65 -33.56 12.03
N PHE A 24 25.70 -32.70 11.70
CA PHE A 24 24.33 -32.72 12.22
C PHE A 24 23.31 -33.10 11.13
N PHE A 25 22.27 -33.84 11.53
CA PHE A 25 21.13 -34.18 10.67
C PHE A 25 19.86 -33.43 11.12
N PRO A 26 19.05 -32.87 10.21
CA PRO A 26 17.74 -32.31 10.55
C PRO A 26 16.75 -33.41 10.95
N PRO A 27 15.75 -33.12 11.82
CA PRO A 27 14.75 -34.10 12.24
C PRO A 27 13.83 -34.52 11.08
N SER A 28 13.67 -35.82 10.87
CA SER A 28 12.78 -36.42 9.86
C SER A 28 11.30 -36.07 10.10
N PRO A 29 10.46 -35.90 9.05
CA PRO A 29 9.01 -35.83 9.24
C PRO A 29 8.46 -37.21 9.65
N PRO A 30 7.43 -37.29 10.51
CA PRO A 30 6.93 -38.57 10.99
C PRO A 30 6.13 -39.31 9.90
N PRO A 31 6.22 -40.64 9.80
CA PRO A 31 5.29 -41.41 8.97
C PRO A 31 3.92 -41.50 9.67
N ARG A 32 2.87 -41.67 8.86
CA ARG A 32 1.48 -41.77 9.33
C ARG A 32 1.26 -43.03 10.20
N ARG A 33 0.68 -42.78 11.39
CA ARG A 33 -0.02 -43.68 12.35
C ARG A 33 0.77 -44.50 13.41
N CYS A 34 0.30 -44.28 14.66
CA CYS A 34 0.16 -45.17 15.83
C CYS A 34 1.34 -45.47 16.80
N TYR A 35 1.33 -44.72 17.93
CA TYR A 35 1.76 -45.05 19.33
C TYR A 35 3.25 -45.34 19.66
N PRO A 36 3.71 -45.18 20.93
CA PRO A 36 4.93 -44.42 21.24
C PRO A 36 6.07 -45.31 21.76
N ARG A 37 7.31 -45.07 21.33
CA ARG A 37 8.51 -45.54 22.06
C ARG A 37 9.66 -44.54 22.02
N LYS A 38 10.01 -44.09 23.23
CA LYS A 38 11.31 -43.72 23.82
C LYS A 38 12.41 -43.27 22.85
N SER A 39 12.70 -41.97 22.88
CA SER A 39 13.89 -41.35 22.30
C SER A 39 15.18 -41.88 22.93
N ASP A 40 16.10 -42.30 22.07
CA ASP A 40 17.48 -42.69 22.39
C ASP A 40 18.25 -41.55 23.10
N PRO A 41 18.79 -41.76 24.32
CA PRO A 41 19.51 -40.73 25.07
C PRO A 41 20.91 -40.41 24.52
N SER A 42 21.47 -41.25 23.64
CA SER A 42 22.86 -41.12 23.18
C SER A 42 23.07 -39.95 22.21
N ALA A 43 22.06 -39.62 21.38
CA ALA A 43 22.13 -38.51 20.44
C ALA A 43 22.05 -37.13 21.11
N ARG A 44 21.38 -37.02 22.28
CA ARG A 44 21.23 -35.74 22.99
C ARG A 44 22.49 -35.31 23.74
N ARG A 45 23.40 -36.24 24.07
CA ARG A 45 24.60 -35.94 24.86
C ARG A 45 25.75 -35.37 24.04
N LEU A 46 25.74 -35.55 22.71
CA LEU A 46 26.77 -35.01 21.81
C LEU A 46 26.57 -33.52 21.49
N VAL A 47 25.33 -33.01 21.62
CA VAL A 47 24.98 -31.63 21.22
C VAL A 47 25.39 -30.61 22.29
N THR A 48 25.45 -31.00 23.56
CA THR A 48 25.62 -30.09 24.70
C THR A 48 27.07 -29.81 25.08
N GLY A 49 28.06 -30.42 24.41
CA GLY A 49 29.48 -30.22 24.73
C GLY A 49 30.30 -29.45 23.69
N LEU A 50 29.74 -29.16 22.51
CA LEU A 50 30.50 -28.62 21.36
C LEU A 50 30.20 -27.15 21.08
N LEU A 51 29.07 -26.60 21.56
CA LEU A 51 28.54 -25.31 21.11
C LEU A 51 29.37 -24.08 21.49
N GLU A 52 30.13 -24.10 22.60
CA GLU A 52 31.00 -22.97 22.99
C GLU A 52 32.26 -22.85 22.11
N SER A 53 32.67 -23.92 21.42
CA SER A 53 33.90 -23.97 20.63
C SER A 53 33.71 -23.80 19.12
N VAL A 54 32.45 -23.65 18.67
CA VAL A 54 32.12 -23.56 17.24
C VAL A 54 32.41 -22.17 16.71
N THR A 55 33.32 -22.07 15.75
CA THR A 55 33.66 -20.81 15.08
C THR A 55 32.92 -20.63 13.77
N HIS A 56 32.56 -21.73 13.09
CA HIS A 56 31.89 -21.71 11.78
C HIS A 56 30.79 -22.77 11.69
N ILE A 57 29.66 -22.38 11.09
CA ILE A 57 28.55 -23.27 10.72
C ILE A 57 28.51 -23.32 9.20
N VAL A 58 28.71 -24.50 8.65
CA VAL A 58 28.77 -24.74 7.21
C VAL A 58 27.49 -25.45 6.78
N SER A 59 26.83 -24.92 5.74
CA SER A 59 25.63 -25.55 5.16
C SER A 59 25.76 -25.76 3.66
N GLU A 60 25.17 -26.85 3.17
CA GLU A 60 25.10 -27.19 1.76
C GLU A 60 23.65 -27.15 1.28
N ASN A 61 23.38 -26.35 0.24
CA ASN A 61 22.04 -26.19 -0.36
C ASN A 61 20.98 -25.62 0.61
N ASN A 62 21.37 -24.71 1.50
CA ASN A 62 20.45 -23.97 2.39
C ASN A 62 20.68 -22.48 2.27
N SER A 63 19.63 -21.67 2.48
CA SER A 63 19.78 -20.22 2.62
C SER A 63 20.32 -19.86 4.01
N GLY A 64 20.87 -18.64 4.15
CA GLY A 64 21.28 -18.13 5.45
C GLY A 64 20.14 -18.13 6.49
N ASP A 65 18.92 -17.83 6.05
CA ASP A 65 17.73 -17.75 6.89
C ASP A 65 17.27 -19.13 7.41
N GLU A 66 17.34 -20.16 6.56
CA GLU A 66 17.03 -21.54 6.96
C GLU A 66 17.99 -22.02 8.05
N VAL A 67 19.27 -21.68 7.92
CA VAL A 67 20.32 -22.05 8.88
C VAL A 67 20.15 -21.26 10.18
N LEU A 68 19.85 -19.97 10.12
CA LEU A 68 19.55 -19.14 11.29
C LEU A 68 18.33 -19.65 12.07
N ALA A 69 17.22 -19.91 11.38
CA ALA A 69 16.00 -20.44 12.01
C ALA A 69 16.24 -21.81 12.66
N PHE A 70 17.06 -22.67 12.03
CA PHE A 70 17.49 -23.93 12.62
C PHE A 70 18.34 -23.73 13.89
N VAL A 71 19.30 -22.80 13.85
CA VAL A 71 20.18 -22.45 14.97
C VAL A 71 19.40 -21.88 16.15
N GLU A 72 18.45 -20.97 15.92
CA GLU A 72 17.60 -20.40 16.96
C GLU A 72 16.70 -21.46 17.61
N LYS A 73 16.16 -22.37 16.80
CA LYS A 73 15.35 -23.50 17.27
C LYS A 73 16.16 -24.50 18.11
N GLN A 74 17.45 -24.66 17.84
CA GLN A 74 18.33 -25.49 18.68
C GLN A 74 18.75 -24.77 19.97
N SER A 75 18.98 -23.45 19.89
CA SER A 75 19.34 -22.62 21.05
C SER A 75 18.21 -22.55 22.09
N THR A 76 16.95 -22.49 21.62
CA THR A 76 15.75 -22.54 22.48
C THR A 76 15.52 -23.91 23.13
N VAL A 77 16.02 -25.00 22.53
CA VAL A 77 15.90 -26.37 23.06
C VAL A 77 17.04 -26.72 24.03
N SER A 78 18.22 -26.11 23.86
CA SER A 78 19.41 -26.37 24.69
C SER A 78 19.63 -25.35 25.82
N GLY A 79 19.02 -24.15 25.73
CA GLY A 79 19.17 -23.10 26.73
C GLY A 79 20.48 -22.30 26.62
N GLU A 80 21.34 -22.63 25.65
CA GLU A 80 22.63 -21.97 25.41
C GLU A 80 22.54 -21.12 24.13
N ARG A 81 23.05 -19.89 24.20
CA ARG A 81 23.02 -18.91 23.10
C ARG A 81 24.29 -19.06 22.28
N LEU A 82 24.18 -19.49 21.02
CA LEU A 82 25.29 -19.50 20.08
C LEU A 82 25.79 -18.06 19.86
N SER A 83 26.98 -17.72 20.36
CA SER A 83 27.61 -16.43 20.12
C SER A 83 28.66 -16.52 19.03
N ALA A 84 28.54 -15.66 18.01
CA ALA A 84 29.59 -15.28 17.06
C ALA A 84 30.09 -16.33 16.03
N ALA A 85 29.40 -17.47 15.84
CA ALA A 85 29.77 -18.40 14.77
C ALA A 85 29.42 -17.85 13.38
N ALA A 86 30.38 -17.88 12.45
CA ALA A 86 30.16 -17.42 11.08
C ALA A 86 29.37 -18.45 10.25
N LEU A 87 28.36 -17.97 9.51
CA LEU A 87 27.54 -18.79 8.61
C LEU A 87 28.12 -18.80 7.21
N VAL A 88 28.49 -19.97 6.70
CA VAL A 88 29.20 -20.11 5.43
C VAL A 88 28.64 -21.25 4.58
N ASP A 89 28.75 -21.08 3.27
CA ASP A 89 28.42 -22.11 2.29
C ASP A 89 29.48 -23.23 2.28
N ILE A 90 29.09 -24.43 1.84
CA ILE A 90 30.00 -25.59 1.76
C ILE A 90 31.26 -25.33 0.94
N THR A 91 31.22 -24.39 -0.02
CA THR A 91 32.39 -23.98 -0.80
C THR A 91 33.53 -23.47 0.06
N TRP A 92 33.25 -22.78 1.17
CA TRP A 92 34.29 -22.35 2.12
C TRP A 92 35.02 -23.53 2.77
N PHE A 93 34.26 -24.56 3.12
CA PHE A 93 34.80 -25.77 3.72
C PHE A 93 35.66 -26.54 2.71
N THR A 94 35.18 -26.71 1.48
CA THR A 94 35.97 -27.40 0.44
C THR A 94 37.27 -26.67 0.11
N ASP A 95 37.24 -25.34 0.04
CA ASP A 95 38.42 -24.54 -0.25
C ASP A 95 39.43 -24.55 0.90
N SER A 96 38.94 -24.48 2.15
CA SER A 96 39.79 -24.58 3.34
C SER A 96 40.45 -25.96 3.47
N MET A 97 39.72 -27.02 3.13
CA MET A 97 40.28 -28.38 3.09
C MET A 97 41.33 -28.53 1.99
N GLY A 98 41.09 -27.97 0.80
CA GLY A 98 42.06 -27.95 -0.29
C GLY A 98 43.34 -27.19 0.04
N ALA A 99 43.23 -26.11 0.84
CA ALA A 99 44.36 -25.31 1.29
C ALA A 99 45.08 -25.88 2.54
N GLY A 100 44.51 -26.90 3.19
CA GLY A 100 45.03 -27.47 4.44
C GLY A 100 44.98 -26.51 5.63
N ARG A 101 44.22 -25.41 5.54
CA ARG A 101 44.04 -24.39 6.59
C ARG A 101 42.72 -23.65 6.40
N LEU A 102 42.21 -23.04 7.46
CA LEU A 102 41.02 -22.17 7.35
C LEU A 102 41.35 -20.92 6.54
N LEU A 103 40.52 -20.62 5.54
CA LEU A 103 40.63 -19.42 4.71
C LEU A 103 39.74 -18.30 5.26
N GLU A 104 40.08 -17.05 4.94
CA GLU A 104 39.19 -15.92 5.23
C GLU A 104 37.87 -16.03 4.45
N ILE A 105 36.78 -15.53 5.03
CA ILE A 105 35.44 -15.62 4.45
C ILE A 105 35.27 -14.54 3.39
N GLU A 106 35.52 -14.91 2.14
CA GLU A 106 35.20 -14.12 0.94
C GLU A 106 33.69 -14.08 0.64
N THR A 107 33.25 -13.16 -0.22
CA THR A 107 31.83 -12.98 -0.59
C THR A 107 31.20 -14.26 -1.15
N ARG A 108 31.96 -15.06 -1.91
CA ARG A 108 31.53 -16.35 -2.47
C ARG A 108 31.32 -17.46 -1.42
N HIS A 109 31.90 -17.31 -0.24
CA HIS A 109 31.85 -18.26 0.87
C HIS A 109 30.63 -18.03 1.78
N ARG A 110 29.91 -16.92 1.60
CA ARG A 110 28.75 -16.59 2.43
C ARG A 110 27.50 -17.25 1.86
N LEU A 111 26.68 -17.82 2.74
CA LEU A 111 25.35 -18.27 2.36
C LEU A 111 24.57 -17.09 1.79
N GLN A 112 23.94 -17.29 0.63
CA GLN A 112 23.06 -16.28 0.04
C GLN A 112 21.87 -16.09 0.99
N VAL A 113 21.84 -14.95 1.67
CA VAL A 113 20.65 -14.49 2.40
C VAL A 113 19.67 -14.04 1.33
N LEU A 114 18.46 -14.62 1.32
CA LEU A 114 17.40 -14.10 0.47
C LEU A 114 17.15 -12.68 0.98
N GLY A 115 17.42 -11.69 0.13
CA GLY A 115 17.57 -10.29 0.53
C GLY A 115 16.57 -9.88 1.60
N HIS A 116 17.09 -9.28 2.67
CA HIS A 116 16.33 -8.77 3.81
C HIS A 116 14.89 -8.38 3.43
N LEU A 117 13.92 -9.12 3.95
CA LEU A 117 12.58 -8.58 4.20
C LEU A 117 12.75 -7.53 5.30
N LEU A 118 13.24 -6.36 4.94
CA LEU A 118 13.07 -5.19 5.77
C LEU A 118 11.55 -4.96 5.87
N PRO A 119 11.01 -4.72 7.07
CA PRO A 119 9.61 -4.32 7.18
C PRO A 119 9.39 -3.11 6.24
N PRO A 120 8.20 -2.97 5.60
CA PRO A 120 7.94 -1.92 4.62
C PRO A 120 8.35 -0.51 5.09
N SER A 121 8.24 -0.25 6.39
CA SER A 121 8.65 0.98 7.05
C SER A 121 10.17 1.24 7.03
N ALA A 122 11.00 0.20 7.05
CA ALA A 122 12.46 0.32 7.00
C ALA A 122 12.99 0.50 5.57
N LEU A 123 12.22 0.08 4.55
CA LEU A 123 12.57 0.31 3.14
C LEU A 123 12.37 1.77 2.73
N SER A 124 11.36 2.45 3.27
CA SER A 124 10.97 3.82 2.88
C SER A 124 12.11 4.84 2.91
N ASN A 125 13.11 4.67 3.78
CA ASN A 125 14.25 5.59 3.90
C ASN A 125 15.51 5.16 3.12
N THR A 126 15.51 4.00 2.49
CA THR A 126 16.62 3.50 1.66
C THR A 126 16.48 4.00 0.22
N ALA A 127 17.58 4.01 -0.55
CA ALA A 127 17.54 4.32 -1.99
C ALA A 127 16.47 3.50 -2.73
N THR A 128 16.30 2.23 -2.34
CA THR A 128 15.34 1.28 -2.90
C THR A 128 13.87 1.64 -2.59
N GLY A 129 13.59 2.24 -1.42
CA GLY A 129 12.25 2.70 -1.07
C GLY A 129 11.91 4.08 -1.62
N LYS A 130 12.92 4.88 -1.99
CA LYS A 130 12.72 6.19 -2.64
C LYS A 130 12.41 6.07 -4.14
N THR A 131 12.77 4.95 -4.77
CA THR A 131 12.60 4.75 -6.22
C THR A 131 11.14 4.86 -6.70
N PRO A 132 10.14 4.23 -6.04
CA PRO A 132 8.74 4.38 -6.44
C PRO A 132 8.23 5.82 -6.35
N ASP A 133 8.68 6.59 -5.35
CA ASP A 133 8.31 7.99 -5.14
C ASP A 133 8.93 8.92 -6.18
N ALA A 134 10.20 8.68 -6.53
CA ALA A 134 10.88 9.40 -7.61
C ALA A 134 10.16 9.21 -8.97
N LEU A 135 9.76 7.97 -9.30
CA LEU A 135 8.97 7.70 -10.50
C LEU A 135 7.59 8.33 -10.43
N LYS A 136 6.99 8.47 -9.24
CA LYS A 136 5.71 9.16 -9.06
C LYS A 136 5.84 10.65 -9.39
N ILE A 137 6.91 11.32 -8.96
CA ILE A 137 7.21 12.73 -9.31
C ILE A 137 7.31 12.88 -10.84
N LEU A 138 8.04 11.99 -11.52
CA LEU A 138 8.16 12.03 -12.98
C LEU A 138 6.83 11.73 -13.68
N ALA A 139 5.98 10.87 -13.10
CA ALA A 139 4.64 10.61 -13.61
C ALA A 139 3.74 11.86 -13.48
N GLU A 140 3.69 12.49 -12.30
CA GLU A 140 2.94 13.73 -12.05
C GLU A 140 3.40 14.84 -13.00
N ASN A 141 4.72 15.01 -13.18
CA ASN A 141 5.26 15.97 -14.13
C ASN A 141 4.86 15.64 -15.59
N ALA A 142 4.91 14.36 -15.99
CA ALA A 142 4.46 13.94 -17.31
C ALA A 142 2.97 14.24 -17.56
N GLU A 143 2.14 14.14 -16.53
CA GLU A 143 0.73 14.52 -16.59
C GLU A 143 0.55 16.03 -16.84
N TYR A 144 1.38 16.88 -16.21
CA TYR A 144 1.39 18.33 -16.46
C TYR A 144 1.84 18.71 -17.88
N TYR A 145 2.55 17.83 -18.57
CA TYR A 145 2.88 17.97 -19.99
C TYR A 145 1.89 17.24 -20.92
N GLU A 146 0.77 16.74 -20.37
CA GLU A 146 -0.23 15.94 -21.08
C GLU A 146 0.39 14.70 -21.79
N SER A 147 1.53 14.22 -21.29
CA SER A 147 2.27 13.10 -21.87
C SER A 147 1.78 11.78 -21.29
N VAL A 148 0.60 11.36 -21.76
CA VAL A 148 -0.08 10.13 -21.28
C VAL A 148 0.86 8.91 -21.33
N GLY A 149 1.60 8.72 -22.42
CA GLY A 149 2.51 7.57 -22.57
C GLY A 149 3.60 7.52 -21.49
N ARG A 150 4.22 8.67 -21.17
CA ARG A 150 5.25 8.77 -20.12
C ARG A 150 4.65 8.57 -18.74
N TYR A 151 3.53 9.22 -18.45
CA TYR A 151 2.77 9.02 -17.21
C TYR A 151 2.49 7.53 -16.98
N LEU A 152 1.89 6.85 -17.96
CA LEU A 152 1.59 5.42 -17.88
C LEU A 152 2.83 4.56 -17.63
N ALA A 153 3.95 4.86 -18.29
CA ALA A 153 5.20 4.12 -18.12
C ALA A 153 5.73 4.25 -16.70
N PHE A 154 5.85 5.48 -16.17
CA PHE A 154 6.32 5.72 -14.82
C PHE A 154 5.40 5.13 -13.75
N THR A 155 4.07 5.27 -13.89
CA THR A 155 3.13 4.67 -12.92
C THR A 155 3.24 3.14 -12.89
N ARG A 156 3.38 2.49 -14.06
CA ARG A 156 3.52 1.03 -14.14
C ARG A 156 4.80 0.54 -13.48
N VAL A 157 5.93 1.19 -13.76
CA VAL A 157 7.20 0.80 -13.14
C VAL A 157 7.17 1.06 -11.64
N SER A 158 6.67 2.21 -11.18
CA SER A 158 6.48 2.50 -9.74
C SER A 158 5.63 1.41 -9.05
N SER A 159 4.57 0.94 -9.72
CA SER A 159 3.71 -0.13 -9.22
C SER A 159 4.39 -1.49 -9.12
N ILE A 160 5.15 -1.87 -10.16
CA ILE A 160 5.95 -3.09 -10.15
C ILE A 160 6.94 -3.06 -8.97
N LEU A 161 7.64 -1.94 -8.77
CA LEU A 161 8.58 -1.81 -7.66
C LEU A 161 7.89 -1.97 -6.29
N LYS A 162 6.67 -1.44 -6.12
CA LYS A 162 5.89 -1.61 -4.88
C LYS A 162 5.42 -3.04 -4.65
N SER A 163 5.24 -3.84 -5.70
CA SER A 163 4.77 -5.22 -5.58
C SER A 163 5.89 -6.23 -5.34
N LEU A 164 7.17 -5.82 -5.48
CA LEU A 164 8.29 -6.71 -5.22
C LEU A 164 8.38 -7.07 -3.73
N PRO A 165 8.57 -8.35 -3.38
CA PRO A 165 8.74 -8.77 -2.00
C PRO A 165 10.15 -8.52 -1.47
N TYR A 166 11.01 -7.83 -2.24
CA TYR A 166 12.40 -7.57 -1.90
C TYR A 166 12.81 -6.17 -2.34
N ALA A 167 13.83 -5.63 -1.66
CA ALA A 167 14.48 -4.38 -2.04
C ALA A 167 15.27 -4.55 -3.34
N VAL A 168 15.07 -3.65 -4.31
CA VAL A 168 15.85 -3.64 -5.55
C VAL A 168 17.22 -3.05 -5.26
N THR A 169 18.27 -3.85 -5.29
CA THR A 169 19.65 -3.39 -5.05
C THR A 169 20.46 -3.16 -6.32
N SER A 170 19.98 -3.67 -7.45
CA SER A 170 20.59 -3.49 -8.76
C SER A 170 19.51 -3.49 -9.82
N VAL A 171 19.66 -2.62 -10.82
CA VAL A 171 18.73 -2.53 -11.95
C VAL A 171 18.71 -3.82 -12.80
N ASP A 172 19.77 -4.63 -12.76
CA ASP A 172 19.81 -5.91 -13.46
C ASP A 172 18.90 -6.97 -12.85
N SER A 173 18.54 -6.83 -11.56
CA SER A 173 17.48 -7.65 -10.95
C SER A 173 16.10 -7.40 -11.59
N LEU A 174 15.95 -6.30 -12.33
CA LEU A 174 14.73 -5.93 -13.04
C LEU A 174 14.78 -6.29 -14.53
N ARG A 175 15.79 -7.06 -14.96
CA ARG A 175 15.90 -7.49 -16.35
C ARG A 175 14.73 -8.41 -16.72
N GLY A 176 14.05 -8.09 -17.82
CA GLY A 176 12.91 -8.87 -18.32
C GLY A 176 11.56 -8.46 -17.74
N PHE A 177 11.51 -7.50 -16.81
CA PHE A 177 10.22 -6.96 -16.35
C PHE A 177 9.51 -6.21 -17.48
N PRO A 178 8.24 -6.57 -17.78
CA PRO A 178 7.50 -5.96 -18.88
C PRO A 178 7.24 -4.47 -18.61
N GLY A 179 7.54 -3.63 -19.59
CA GLY A 179 7.29 -2.19 -19.51
C GLY A 179 8.40 -1.36 -18.85
N LEU A 180 9.50 -1.99 -18.41
CA LEU A 180 10.70 -1.24 -17.97
C LEU A 180 11.46 -0.72 -19.19
N GLY A 181 11.18 0.52 -19.58
CA GLY A 181 11.92 1.21 -20.65
C GLY A 181 13.26 1.76 -20.18
N GLU A 182 14.14 2.09 -21.13
CA GLU A 182 15.49 2.61 -20.88
C GLU A 182 15.50 3.84 -19.97
N HIS A 183 14.52 4.72 -20.11
CA HIS A 183 14.41 5.91 -19.25
C HIS A 183 14.16 5.52 -17.79
N CYS A 184 13.19 4.64 -17.52
CA CYS A 184 12.95 4.17 -16.15
C CYS A 184 14.16 3.40 -15.60
N ARG A 185 14.85 2.60 -16.43
CA ARG A 185 16.09 1.91 -16.06
C ARG A 185 17.14 2.89 -15.55
N LYS A 186 17.42 3.93 -16.32
CA LYS A 186 18.38 4.99 -15.96
C LYS A 186 18.01 5.71 -14.66
N VAL A 187 16.73 6.07 -14.48
CA VAL A 187 16.26 6.72 -13.23
C VAL A 187 16.49 5.83 -12.02
N ILE A 188 16.19 4.52 -12.13
CA ILE A 188 16.41 3.55 -11.05
C ILE A 188 17.90 3.40 -10.77
N GLU A 189 18.73 3.26 -11.81
CA GLU A 189 20.18 3.12 -11.71
C GLU A 189 20.83 4.32 -10.99
N GLU A 190 20.52 5.56 -11.41
CA GLU A 190 21.02 6.78 -10.73
C GLU A 190 20.64 6.81 -9.24
N ILE A 191 19.40 6.44 -8.90
CA ILE A 191 18.96 6.43 -7.49
C ILE A 191 19.70 5.35 -6.68
N LEU A 192 19.97 4.19 -7.27
CA LEU A 192 20.68 3.12 -6.59
C LEU A 192 22.17 3.43 -6.41
N GLU A 193 22.79 4.11 -7.38
CA GLU A 193 24.22 4.47 -7.35
C GLU A 193 24.49 5.74 -6.52
N ASP A 194 23.75 6.82 -6.80
CA ASP A 194 24.00 8.15 -6.25
C ASP A 194 23.04 8.51 -5.10
N GLY A 195 22.01 7.70 -4.85
CA GLY A 195 20.96 7.95 -3.85
C GLY A 195 19.89 8.95 -4.30
N VAL A 196 20.07 9.60 -5.45
CA VAL A 196 19.19 10.62 -6.05
C VAL A 196 19.21 10.49 -7.59
N CYS A 197 18.18 11.01 -8.26
CA CYS A 197 18.17 11.16 -9.72
C CYS A 197 18.15 12.64 -10.08
N GLN A 198 19.08 13.08 -10.93
CA GLN A 198 19.22 14.50 -11.25
C GLN A 198 17.98 15.08 -11.95
N GLU A 199 17.31 14.29 -12.79
CA GLU A 199 16.05 14.70 -13.43
C GLU A 199 14.96 14.94 -12.40
N VAL A 200 14.84 14.07 -11.40
CA VAL A 200 13.82 14.16 -10.33
C VAL A 200 14.07 15.40 -9.48
N GLU A 201 15.32 15.68 -9.12
CA GLU A 201 15.70 16.91 -8.41
C GLU A 201 15.39 18.15 -9.23
N SER A 202 15.74 18.15 -10.52
CA SER A 202 15.47 19.27 -11.43
C SER A 202 13.96 19.53 -11.58
N VAL A 203 13.14 18.48 -11.69
CA VAL A 203 11.68 18.59 -11.74
C VAL A 203 11.13 19.14 -10.43
N THR A 204 11.60 18.63 -9.29
CA THR A 204 11.13 19.07 -7.96
C THR A 204 11.47 20.54 -7.69
N GLN A 205 12.60 21.02 -8.18
CA GLN A 205 13.04 22.42 -8.06
C GLN A 205 12.41 23.35 -9.11
N SER A 206 11.74 22.80 -10.12
CA SER A 206 11.09 23.60 -11.16
C SER A 206 9.91 24.39 -10.59
N GLN A 207 9.94 25.71 -10.77
CA GLN A 207 8.84 26.59 -10.37
C GLN A 207 7.51 26.18 -11.02
N ARG A 208 7.55 25.72 -12.28
CA ARG A 208 6.37 25.21 -12.98
C ARG A 208 5.77 24.01 -12.27
N TYR A 209 6.59 23.02 -11.93
CA TYR A 209 6.12 21.81 -11.25
C TYR A 209 5.53 22.14 -9.87
N GLN A 210 6.20 22.99 -9.10
CA GLN A 210 5.75 23.42 -7.79
C GLN A 210 4.40 24.17 -7.86
N THR A 211 4.26 25.13 -8.79
CA THR A 211 3.02 25.88 -8.95
C THR A 211 1.87 25.00 -9.45
N LEU A 212 2.12 24.13 -10.43
CA LEU A 212 1.07 23.24 -10.92
C LEU A 212 0.62 22.26 -9.83
N THR A 213 1.54 21.70 -9.05
CA THR A 213 1.23 20.84 -7.90
C THR A 213 0.45 21.58 -6.82
N LEU A 214 0.81 22.83 -6.53
CA LEU A 214 0.07 23.68 -5.60
C LEU A 214 -1.35 24.01 -6.09
N PHE A 215 -1.53 24.22 -7.39
CA PHE A 215 -2.84 24.59 -7.93
C PHE A 215 -3.74 23.37 -8.09
N THR A 216 -3.22 22.22 -8.52
CA THR A 216 -4.00 20.98 -8.65
C THR A 216 -4.37 20.35 -7.31
N SER A 217 -3.72 20.74 -6.21
CA SER A 217 -4.16 20.34 -4.85
C SER A 217 -5.42 21.08 -4.37
N ILE A 218 -5.84 22.14 -5.07
CA ILE A 218 -7.07 22.88 -4.76
C ILE A 218 -8.26 22.10 -5.32
N PHE A 219 -9.25 21.80 -4.46
CA PHE A 219 -10.50 21.17 -4.90
C PHE A 219 -11.18 21.99 -6.03
N GLY A 220 -11.56 21.32 -7.12
CA GLY A 220 -12.14 21.95 -8.32
C GLY A 220 -11.12 22.47 -9.34
N VAL A 221 -9.82 22.20 -9.17
CA VAL A 221 -8.75 22.65 -10.08
C VAL A 221 -8.04 21.47 -10.71
N GLY A 222 -8.26 21.27 -12.01
CA GLY A 222 -7.51 20.30 -12.81
C GLY A 222 -6.30 20.93 -13.52
N VAL A 223 -5.48 20.07 -14.15
CA VAL A 223 -4.24 20.44 -14.87
C VAL A 223 -4.44 21.62 -15.83
N LYS A 224 -5.52 21.64 -16.62
CA LYS A 224 -5.79 22.72 -17.58
C LYS A 224 -6.02 24.08 -16.91
N THR A 225 -6.71 24.09 -15.78
CA THR A 225 -6.97 25.32 -15.02
C THR A 225 -5.70 25.80 -14.34
N ALA A 226 -4.95 24.89 -13.71
CA ALA A 226 -3.65 25.19 -13.11
C ALA A 226 -2.66 25.75 -14.15
N GLU A 227 -2.60 25.15 -15.33
CA GLU A 227 -1.76 25.60 -16.45
C GLU A 227 -2.12 26.99 -16.93
N LYS A 228 -3.43 27.28 -17.00
CA LYS A 228 -3.92 28.60 -17.36
C LYS A 228 -3.46 29.65 -16.34
N TRP A 229 -3.67 29.40 -15.05
CA TRP A 229 -3.27 30.34 -13.99
C TRP A 229 -1.76 30.55 -13.93
N TYR A 230 -0.98 29.49 -14.14
CA TYR A 230 0.48 29.60 -14.24
C TYR A 230 0.91 30.50 -15.41
N LYS A 231 0.29 30.35 -16.59
CA LYS A 231 0.55 31.23 -17.76
C LYS A 231 0.16 32.69 -17.50
N GLU A 232 -0.89 32.90 -16.72
CA GLU A 232 -1.34 34.21 -16.23
C GLU A 232 -0.45 34.77 -15.10
N GLN A 233 0.70 34.12 -14.81
CA GLN A 233 1.71 34.52 -13.83
C GLN A 233 1.26 34.42 -12.37
N HIS A 234 0.21 33.64 -12.07
CA HIS A 234 -0.13 33.28 -10.70
C HIS A 234 0.79 32.14 -10.23
N GLN A 235 1.36 32.28 -9.03
CA GLN A 235 2.32 31.31 -8.49
C GLN A 235 1.96 30.83 -7.08
N THR A 236 1.18 31.61 -6.33
CA THR A 236 0.82 31.32 -4.94
C THR A 236 -0.69 31.35 -4.72
N LEU A 237 -1.14 30.76 -3.59
CA LEU A 237 -2.54 30.87 -3.17
C LEU A 237 -2.94 32.32 -2.83
N ALA A 238 -2.00 33.14 -2.38
CA ALA A 238 -2.25 34.55 -2.11
C ALA A 238 -2.54 35.31 -3.41
N ASP A 239 -1.79 35.01 -4.49
CA ASP A 239 -2.03 35.59 -5.81
C ASP A 239 -3.44 35.25 -6.30
N LEU A 240 -3.85 33.99 -6.17
CA LEU A 240 -5.19 33.55 -6.56
C LEU A 240 -6.28 34.26 -5.75
N ARG A 241 -6.11 34.36 -4.42
CA ARG A 241 -7.07 35.04 -3.53
C ARG A 241 -7.19 36.55 -3.81
N ALA A 242 -6.10 37.19 -4.24
CA ALA A 242 -6.08 38.61 -4.60
C ALA A 242 -6.47 38.86 -6.08
N SER A 243 -6.56 37.82 -6.90
CA SER A 243 -6.84 37.93 -8.33
C SER A 243 -8.28 38.35 -8.63
N GLN A 244 -8.51 38.77 -9.88
CA GLN A 244 -9.86 39.02 -10.42
C GLN A 244 -10.43 37.78 -11.13
N ILE A 245 -9.86 36.59 -10.90
CA ILE A 245 -10.33 35.35 -11.51
C ILE A 245 -11.74 35.04 -11.01
N ARG A 246 -12.63 34.70 -11.95
CA ARG A 246 -13.95 34.16 -11.61
C ARG A 246 -13.84 32.67 -11.34
N PHE A 247 -13.77 32.31 -10.07
CA PHE A 247 -13.75 30.92 -9.61
C PHE A 247 -15.11 30.25 -9.74
N THR A 248 -15.13 28.95 -10.06
CA THR A 248 -16.32 28.11 -9.89
C THR A 248 -16.66 27.95 -8.40
N LYS A 249 -17.88 27.49 -8.07
CA LYS A 249 -18.25 27.23 -6.67
C LYS A 249 -17.30 26.23 -6.00
N GLU A 250 -16.93 25.15 -6.71
CA GLU A 250 -15.93 24.17 -6.25
C GLU A 250 -14.62 24.84 -5.90
N GLN A 251 -14.09 25.67 -6.80
CA GLN A 251 -12.81 26.36 -6.62
C GLN A 251 -12.84 27.37 -5.47
N GLN A 252 -13.96 28.09 -5.30
CA GLN A 252 -14.15 28.99 -4.16
C GLN A 252 -14.07 28.23 -2.84
N VAL A 253 -14.80 27.12 -2.72
CA VAL A 253 -14.79 26.27 -1.54
C VAL A 253 -13.43 25.60 -1.33
N GLY A 254 -12.79 25.15 -2.41
CA GLY A 254 -11.44 24.58 -2.39
C GLY A 254 -10.39 25.57 -1.88
N LEU A 255 -10.47 26.84 -2.27
CA LEU A 255 -9.60 27.90 -1.75
C LEU A 255 -9.94 28.30 -0.30
N GLN A 256 -11.22 28.30 0.05
CA GLN A 256 -11.72 28.67 1.38
C GLN A 256 -11.30 27.66 2.44
N TYR A 257 -11.36 26.36 2.14
CA TYR A 257 -11.05 25.29 3.08
C TYR A 257 -9.74 24.54 2.75
N TYR A 258 -8.87 25.16 1.95
CA TYR A 258 -7.64 24.56 1.44
C TYR A 258 -6.80 23.83 2.51
N GLU A 259 -6.55 24.49 3.64
CA GLU A 259 -5.72 23.93 4.73
C GLU A 259 -6.31 22.64 5.32
N ASP A 260 -7.63 22.58 5.47
CA ASP A 260 -8.31 21.40 5.99
C ASP A 260 -8.32 20.27 4.95
N LEU A 261 -8.64 20.60 3.68
CA LEU A 261 -8.79 19.62 2.60
C LEU A 261 -7.46 19.01 2.15
N THR A 262 -6.35 19.72 2.38
CA THR A 262 -4.99 19.20 2.15
C THR A 262 -4.43 18.45 3.35
N THR A 263 -5.01 18.63 4.54
CA THR A 263 -4.67 17.82 5.73
C THR A 263 -5.23 16.40 5.57
N PRO A 264 -4.41 15.34 5.60
CA PRO A 264 -4.88 13.97 5.43
C PRO A 264 -6.03 13.61 6.38
N VAL A 265 -7.03 12.91 5.86
CA VAL A 265 -8.12 12.33 6.64
C VAL A 265 -7.62 11.05 7.30
N THR A 266 -7.88 10.86 8.59
CA THR A 266 -7.50 9.65 9.32
C THR A 266 -8.61 8.60 9.30
N ARG A 267 -8.27 7.34 9.61
CA ARG A 267 -9.26 6.26 9.79
C ARG A 267 -10.35 6.63 10.80
N ALA A 268 -9.98 7.21 11.95
CA ALA A 268 -10.93 7.61 12.98
C ALA A 268 -11.90 8.69 12.50
N GLU A 269 -11.42 9.64 11.70
CA GLU A 269 -12.28 10.64 11.05
C GLU A 269 -13.24 9.99 10.05
N ALA A 270 -12.76 9.06 9.22
CA ALA A 270 -13.58 8.33 8.26
C ALA A 270 -14.68 7.49 8.94
N ASP A 271 -14.36 6.83 10.06
CA ASP A 271 -15.34 6.07 10.85
C ASP A 271 -16.39 6.95 11.52
N MET A 272 -16.02 8.16 11.97
CA MET A 272 -16.96 9.12 12.51
C MET A 272 -17.92 9.66 11.43
N ILE A 273 -17.39 9.96 10.25
CA ILE A 273 -18.19 10.35 9.09
C ILE A 273 -19.14 9.22 8.71
N ARG A 274 -18.66 7.97 8.69
CA ARG A 274 -19.49 6.79 8.40
C ARG A 274 -20.71 6.71 9.31
N LYS A 275 -20.54 6.88 10.62
CA LYS A 275 -21.66 6.88 11.59
C LYS A 275 -22.69 7.96 11.27
N THR A 276 -22.22 9.17 10.97
CA THR A 276 -23.09 10.29 10.56
C THR A 276 -23.88 9.96 9.29
N VAL A 277 -23.22 9.37 8.29
CA VAL A 277 -23.85 8.95 7.03
C VAL A 277 -24.86 7.82 7.27
N GLU A 278 -24.53 6.84 8.10
CA GLU A 278 -25.42 5.74 8.49
C GLU A 278 -26.71 6.25 9.16
N GLU A 279 -26.58 7.15 10.13
CA GLU A 279 -27.74 7.77 10.80
C GLU A 279 -28.65 8.51 9.81
N ALA A 280 -28.07 9.28 8.88
CA ALA A 280 -28.83 10.00 7.87
C ALA A 280 -29.54 9.05 6.90
N VAL A 281 -28.84 8.04 6.39
CA VAL A 281 -29.37 7.10 5.41
C VAL A 281 -30.46 6.22 6.01
N TYR A 282 -30.23 5.61 7.18
CA TYR A 282 -31.19 4.68 7.79
C TYR A 282 -32.51 5.33 8.19
N ARG A 283 -32.53 6.65 8.36
CA ARG A 283 -33.77 7.39 8.60
C ARG A 283 -34.73 7.39 7.40
N TYR A 284 -34.19 7.33 6.18
CA TYR A 284 -35.00 7.32 4.95
C TYR A 284 -35.10 5.94 4.30
N LEU A 285 -34.03 5.15 4.42
CA LEU A 285 -33.94 3.84 3.80
C LEU A 285 -33.39 2.83 4.82
N PRO A 286 -34.22 2.39 5.79
CA PRO A 286 -33.86 1.29 6.68
C PRO A 286 -33.49 0.05 5.88
N GLY A 287 -32.41 -0.63 6.27
CA GLY A 287 -31.91 -1.82 5.56
C GLY A 287 -30.98 -1.51 4.38
N ALA A 288 -30.66 -0.24 4.12
CA ALA A 288 -29.57 0.11 3.21
C ALA A 288 -28.24 -0.51 3.68
N VAL A 289 -27.32 -0.72 2.73
CA VAL A 289 -25.97 -1.19 3.00
C VAL A 289 -25.00 -0.08 2.61
N ILE A 290 -24.17 0.36 3.57
CA ILE A 290 -23.17 1.40 3.38
C ILE A 290 -21.79 0.77 3.52
N THR A 291 -20.98 0.90 2.49
CA THR A 291 -19.64 0.31 2.41
C THR A 291 -18.61 1.40 2.18
N LEU A 292 -17.63 1.49 3.08
CA LEU A 292 -16.44 2.31 2.90
C LEU A 292 -15.62 1.74 1.72
N ALA A 293 -15.28 2.59 0.76
CA ALA A 293 -14.54 2.24 -0.44
C ALA A 293 -13.18 2.97 -0.48
N GLY A 294 -12.62 3.15 -1.68
CA GLY A 294 -11.44 3.97 -1.88
C GLY A 294 -10.18 3.49 -1.16
N GLY A 295 -9.30 4.43 -0.85
CA GLY A 295 -8.02 4.16 -0.19
C GLY A 295 -8.17 3.49 1.17
N PHE A 296 -9.20 3.87 1.92
CA PHE A 296 -9.48 3.31 3.23
C PHE A 296 -9.86 1.81 3.16
N ARG A 297 -10.65 1.39 2.16
CA ARG A 297 -10.95 -0.05 1.96
C ARG A 297 -9.70 -0.86 1.59
N ARG A 298 -8.72 -0.24 0.93
CA ARG A 298 -7.41 -0.85 0.63
C ARG A 298 -6.42 -0.84 1.81
N GLY A 299 -6.87 -0.51 3.01
CA GLY A 299 -6.05 -0.55 4.22
C GLY A 299 -5.19 0.69 4.46
N LYS A 300 -5.39 1.81 3.74
CA LYS A 300 -4.68 3.04 4.07
C LYS A 300 -5.17 3.62 5.41
N GLU A 301 -4.23 4.02 6.26
CA GLU A 301 -4.55 4.71 7.52
C GLU A 301 -4.95 6.17 7.31
N THR A 302 -4.53 6.75 6.19
CA THR A 302 -4.89 8.12 5.80
C THR A 302 -5.31 8.22 4.33
N GLY A 303 -6.17 9.20 4.03
CA GLY A 303 -6.72 9.48 2.70
C GLY A 303 -6.90 10.97 2.44
N HIS A 304 -7.26 11.33 1.21
CA HIS A 304 -7.61 12.72 0.84
C HIS A 304 -9.10 13.01 1.05
N ASP A 305 -9.92 11.97 0.97
CA ASP A 305 -11.38 11.97 0.99
C ASP A 305 -11.88 10.63 1.57
N VAL A 306 -13.20 10.56 1.80
CA VAL A 306 -13.88 9.36 2.28
C VAL A 306 -14.95 8.95 1.28
N ASP A 307 -14.78 7.78 0.65
CA ASP A 307 -15.71 7.25 -0.35
C ASP A 307 -16.69 6.26 0.27
N PHE A 308 -17.99 6.47 0.06
CA PHE A 308 -19.04 5.52 0.47
C PHE A 308 -19.86 5.05 -0.72
N LEU A 309 -19.98 3.73 -0.83
CA LEU A 309 -20.96 3.09 -1.70
C LEU A 309 -22.18 2.71 -0.88
N ILE A 310 -23.35 3.09 -1.37
CA ILE A 310 -24.63 2.87 -0.71
C ILE A 310 -25.54 2.11 -1.66
N THR A 311 -26.11 1.01 -1.18
CA THR A 311 -27.06 0.20 -1.93
C THR A 311 -28.21 -0.26 -1.03
N HIS A 312 -29.18 -0.96 -1.59
CA HIS A 312 -30.26 -1.58 -0.84
C HIS A 312 -30.49 -3.01 -1.36
N PRO A 313 -30.71 -4.01 -0.49
CA PRO A 313 -30.89 -5.41 -0.92
C PRO A 313 -32.05 -5.63 -1.91
N GLU A 314 -33.07 -4.79 -1.85
CA GLU A 314 -34.14 -4.73 -2.85
C GLU A 314 -33.83 -3.67 -3.92
N GLU A 315 -33.62 -4.12 -5.14
CA GLU A 315 -33.29 -3.30 -6.31
C GLU A 315 -34.30 -2.16 -6.54
N GLY A 316 -33.79 -0.95 -6.75
CA GLY A 316 -34.57 0.23 -7.09
C GLY A 316 -35.02 1.04 -5.88
N LYS A 317 -34.93 0.52 -4.65
CA LYS A 317 -35.24 1.29 -3.44
C LYS A 317 -34.19 2.34 -3.12
N GLU A 318 -32.97 2.18 -3.62
CA GLU A 318 -31.88 3.14 -3.48
C GLU A 318 -32.08 4.43 -4.27
N LYS A 319 -32.95 4.44 -5.30
CA LYS A 319 -33.08 5.57 -6.23
C LYS A 319 -33.51 6.87 -5.55
N GLY A 320 -32.81 7.96 -5.87
CA GLY A 320 -33.10 9.29 -5.34
C GLY A 320 -32.78 9.44 -3.85
N LEU A 321 -31.93 8.57 -3.31
CA LEU A 321 -31.49 8.63 -1.93
C LEU A 321 -30.57 9.84 -1.69
N VAL A 322 -29.75 10.25 -2.65
CA VAL A 322 -28.79 11.37 -2.49
C VAL A 322 -29.51 12.63 -2.05
N THR A 323 -30.53 13.05 -2.80
CA THR A 323 -31.26 14.29 -2.52
C THR A 323 -31.94 14.25 -1.14
N LYS A 324 -32.44 13.08 -0.71
CA LYS A 324 -33.06 12.91 0.63
C LYS A 324 -32.03 13.03 1.75
N VAL A 325 -30.87 12.38 1.59
CA VAL A 325 -29.77 12.41 2.56
C VAL A 325 -29.19 13.82 2.67
N ILE A 326 -28.97 14.51 1.54
CA ILE A 326 -28.47 15.88 1.52
C ILE A 326 -29.47 16.83 2.17
N HIS A 327 -30.75 16.73 1.83
CA HIS A 327 -31.79 17.56 2.44
C HIS A 327 -31.81 17.40 3.97
N PHE A 328 -31.65 16.17 4.47
CA PHE A 328 -31.56 15.93 5.91
C PHE A 328 -30.34 16.57 6.55
N THR A 329 -29.17 16.30 6.00
CA THR A 329 -27.91 16.85 6.52
C THR A 329 -27.95 18.38 6.49
N PHE A 330 -28.52 18.98 5.44
CA PHE A 330 -28.70 20.42 5.34
C PHE A 330 -29.70 20.99 6.35
N CYS A 331 -30.90 20.39 6.47
CA CYS A 331 -32.00 20.97 7.25
C CYS A 331 -31.99 20.59 8.74
N PHE A 332 -31.49 19.40 9.11
CA PHE A 332 -31.68 18.86 10.46
C PHE A 332 -30.40 18.71 11.25
N SER A 333 -29.22 18.74 10.59
CA SER A 333 -27.94 18.52 11.27
C SER A 333 -27.13 19.79 11.59
N GLN A 334 -27.76 20.97 11.65
CA GLN A 334 -27.11 22.22 12.09
C GLN A 334 -25.86 22.63 11.27
N GLY A 335 -25.93 22.59 9.94
CA GLY A 335 -24.87 23.15 9.09
C GLY A 335 -23.62 22.27 8.97
N LEU A 336 -23.78 20.94 9.01
CA LEU A 336 -22.69 20.00 8.73
C LEU A 336 -22.20 20.01 7.28
N MET A 337 -23.01 20.50 6.33
CA MET A 337 -22.65 20.48 4.91
C MET A 337 -22.12 21.84 4.44
N LEU A 338 -20.87 21.88 4.02
CA LEU A 338 -20.19 23.09 3.51
C LEU A 338 -20.31 23.21 1.98
N TYR A 339 -20.42 22.08 1.30
CA TYR A 339 -20.58 22.00 -0.16
C TYR A 339 -21.24 20.69 -0.56
N SER A 340 -22.01 20.72 -1.65
CA SER A 340 -22.62 19.56 -2.29
C SER A 340 -22.77 19.80 -3.79
N ASP A 341 -22.42 18.81 -4.59
CA ASP A 341 -22.76 18.72 -6.01
C ASP A 341 -23.42 17.38 -6.31
N GLU A 342 -24.67 17.44 -6.75
CA GLU A 342 -25.51 16.27 -7.00
C GLU A 342 -25.48 15.91 -8.49
N ILE A 343 -25.11 14.66 -8.78
CA ILE A 343 -25.09 14.11 -10.12
C ILE A 343 -26.07 12.94 -10.18
N GLY A 344 -27.12 13.09 -10.99
CA GLY A 344 -28.10 12.02 -11.20
C GLY A 344 -27.52 10.84 -11.97
N ASN A 345 -28.12 9.66 -11.77
CA ASN A 345 -27.74 8.46 -12.52
C ASN A 345 -28.01 8.65 -14.02
N SER A 346 -26.98 8.43 -14.84
CA SER A 346 -27.04 8.58 -16.31
C SER A 346 -26.77 7.28 -17.05
N TYR A 347 -26.69 6.15 -16.33
CA TYR A 347 -26.33 4.87 -16.91
C TYR A 347 -27.42 4.34 -17.85
N GLN A 348 -27.02 3.93 -19.05
CA GLN A 348 -27.88 3.28 -20.03
C GLN A 348 -27.24 1.97 -20.47
N LYS A 349 -27.93 0.85 -20.26
CA LYS A 349 -27.47 -0.51 -20.57
C LYS A 349 -27.23 -0.75 -22.07
N CYS A 350 -27.95 -0.05 -22.95
CA CYS A 350 -27.89 -0.22 -24.40
C CYS A 350 -27.15 0.93 -25.07
N ARG A 351 -25.81 0.91 -25.08
CA ARG A 351 -24.96 1.60 -26.07
C ARG A 351 -23.50 1.20 -25.85
N LYS A 352 -22.71 1.16 -26.93
CA LYS A 352 -21.24 1.14 -26.85
C LYS A 352 -20.82 2.39 -26.05
N GLN A 353 -20.58 2.22 -24.75
CA GLN A 353 -20.14 3.31 -23.89
C GLN A 353 -18.65 3.56 -24.16
N GLU A 354 -18.36 4.40 -25.16
CA GLU A 354 -17.14 5.19 -25.15
C GLU A 354 -17.48 6.50 -24.45
N THR A 355 -17.27 6.55 -23.14
CA THR A 355 -17.42 7.80 -22.39
C THR A 355 -16.14 8.09 -21.61
N SER A 356 -15.77 9.36 -21.55
CA SER A 356 -14.65 9.86 -20.74
C SER A 356 -14.92 9.83 -19.23
N LYS A 357 -16.14 9.45 -18.82
CA LYS A 357 -16.57 9.43 -17.42
C LYS A 357 -16.24 8.08 -16.78
N PHE A 358 -15.75 8.14 -15.55
CA PHE A 358 -15.35 6.96 -14.79
C PHE A 358 -16.53 6.01 -14.50
N ASP A 359 -17.68 6.57 -14.17
CA ASP A 359 -18.96 5.87 -13.97
C ASP A 359 -20.14 6.82 -14.23
N HIS A 360 -21.35 6.28 -14.12
CA HIS A 360 -22.63 6.93 -14.38
C HIS A 360 -23.64 6.80 -13.23
N PHE A 361 -23.20 6.40 -12.02
CA PHE A 361 -24.10 6.25 -10.87
C PHE A 361 -24.62 7.61 -10.37
N GLU A 362 -25.72 7.55 -9.59
CA GLU A 362 -26.17 8.68 -8.79
C GLU A 362 -25.13 8.95 -7.72
N ARG A 363 -24.64 10.19 -7.64
CA ARG A 363 -23.50 10.56 -6.80
C ARG A 363 -23.67 11.92 -6.18
N CYS A 364 -23.00 12.13 -5.05
CA CYS A 364 -22.76 13.47 -4.54
C CYS A 364 -21.33 13.65 -4.06
N PHE A 365 -20.70 14.70 -4.56
CA PHE A 365 -19.44 15.21 -4.03
C PHE A 365 -19.76 16.22 -2.94
N THR A 366 -19.32 15.94 -1.72
CA THR A 366 -19.63 16.81 -0.57
C THR A 366 -18.39 17.24 0.18
N ILE A 367 -18.50 18.37 0.87
CA ILE A 367 -17.56 18.76 1.91
C ILE A 367 -18.34 18.92 3.20
N VAL A 368 -17.94 18.17 4.23
CA VAL A 368 -18.62 18.14 5.52
C VAL A 368 -17.77 18.78 6.61
N LYS A 369 -18.43 19.38 7.60
CA LYS A 369 -17.85 19.93 8.81
C LYS A 369 -17.76 18.82 9.86
N LEU A 370 -16.57 18.26 10.06
CA LEU A 370 -16.32 17.22 11.06
C LEU A 370 -15.88 17.85 12.39
N ASN A 371 -16.61 17.61 13.48
CA ASN A 371 -16.22 18.04 14.82
C ASN A 371 -15.03 17.20 15.32
N GLN A 372 -13.90 17.85 15.60
CA GLN A 372 -12.66 17.20 16.00
C GLN A 372 -12.69 16.73 17.46
N GLU A 373 -13.46 17.37 18.33
CA GLU A 373 -13.61 16.95 19.73
C GLU A 373 -14.32 15.59 19.82
N LEU A 374 -15.35 15.38 18.99
CA LEU A 374 -16.05 14.10 18.92
C LEU A 374 -15.12 12.97 18.43
N VAL A 375 -14.24 13.27 17.48
CA VAL A 375 -13.23 12.31 17.00
C VAL A 375 -12.25 11.98 18.13
N ASN A 376 -11.70 12.99 18.79
CA ASN A 376 -10.73 12.82 19.89
C ASN A 376 -11.33 12.06 21.08
N ALA A 377 -12.59 12.34 21.44
CA ALA A 377 -13.31 11.61 22.47
C ALA A 377 -13.53 10.14 22.10
N ALA A 378 -13.86 9.85 20.84
CA ALA A 378 -14.04 8.48 20.36
C ALA A 378 -12.73 7.66 20.36
N VAL A 379 -11.61 8.30 20.03
CA VAL A 379 -10.28 7.66 20.11
C VAL A 379 -9.89 7.41 21.57
N SER A 380 -10.03 8.42 22.43
CA SER A 380 -9.65 8.33 23.85
C SER A 380 -10.50 7.33 24.65
N GLY A 381 -11.78 7.15 24.28
CA GLY A 381 -12.66 6.15 24.90
C GLY A 381 -12.36 4.71 24.52
N ASN A 382 -11.61 4.46 23.45
CA ASN A 382 -11.21 3.11 23.02
C ASN A 382 -9.96 2.60 23.76
N ASP A 383 -9.06 3.50 24.20
CA ASP A 383 -7.86 3.14 24.98
C ASP A 383 -8.18 2.68 26.41
N SER A 384 -9.42 2.85 26.89
CA SER A 384 -9.80 2.49 28.26
C SER A 384 -10.14 1.01 28.46
N ARG A 385 -10.00 0.15 27.44
CA ARG A 385 -10.39 -1.29 27.51
C ARG A 385 -9.25 -2.30 27.48
N GLU A 386 -7.98 -1.89 27.41
CA GLU A 386 -6.84 -2.79 27.66
C GLU A 386 -5.84 -2.18 28.65
N GLY A 387 -5.84 -2.71 29.87
CA GLY A 387 -4.64 -2.88 30.70
C GLY A 387 -3.95 -1.66 31.33
N GLY A 388 -4.27 -1.40 32.61
CA GLY A 388 -3.24 -1.37 33.67
C GLY A 388 -2.21 -0.22 33.74
N GLN A 389 -2.46 0.71 34.67
CA GLN A 389 -1.50 1.43 35.55
C GLN A 389 -0.02 1.57 35.11
N GLY A 390 0.39 2.82 34.86
CA GLY A 390 1.80 3.23 34.86
C GLY A 390 1.94 4.76 34.87
N ALA A 391 2.59 5.29 35.91
CA ALA A 391 2.62 6.71 36.25
C ALA A 391 3.60 7.56 35.41
N GLY A 392 3.21 8.81 35.17
CA GLY A 392 4.02 10.04 35.24
C GLY A 392 5.38 10.11 34.53
N GLY A 393 5.45 10.91 33.45
CA GLY A 393 6.71 11.43 32.93
C GLY A 393 6.48 12.60 31.98
N GLN A 394 6.70 13.83 32.45
CA GLN A 394 6.77 15.04 31.64
C GLN A 394 8.03 14.99 30.77
N GLY A 395 7.90 15.27 29.48
CA GLY A 395 9.00 15.46 28.54
C GLY A 395 8.61 16.45 27.45
N ALA A 396 9.20 17.64 27.51
CA ALA A 396 9.00 18.75 26.59
C ALA A 396 9.89 18.64 25.34
N GLY A 397 9.40 19.13 24.19
CA GLY A 397 10.24 19.70 23.13
C GLY A 397 9.98 19.24 21.69
N GLY A 398 9.73 20.21 20.79
CA GLY A 398 9.88 20.11 19.33
C GLY A 398 8.58 20.33 18.53
N GLN A 399 8.00 21.54 18.51
CA GLN A 399 8.16 22.59 17.49
C GLN A 399 8.07 22.13 16.02
N GLY A 400 6.94 22.47 15.40
CA GLY A 400 6.69 22.38 13.95
C GLY A 400 5.21 22.50 13.60
N ALA A 401 4.47 23.45 14.20
CA ALA A 401 3.05 23.64 13.92
C ALA A 401 2.81 25.00 13.28
N GLY A 402 2.41 24.99 12.02
CA GLY A 402 1.82 26.14 11.36
C GLY A 402 0.63 26.68 12.17
N HIS A 403 0.48 27.99 12.15
CA HIS A 403 -0.50 28.76 12.90
C HIS A 403 -1.93 28.35 12.47
N ARG A 404 -2.51 27.32 13.10
CA ARG A 404 -3.95 27.08 13.05
C ARG A 404 -4.61 28.14 13.95
N PRO A 405 -5.69 28.80 13.52
CA PRO A 405 -6.46 29.66 14.41
C PRO A 405 -6.91 28.82 15.61
N GLU A 406 -6.53 29.23 16.82
CA GLU A 406 -6.64 28.44 18.06
C GLU A 406 -8.08 28.07 18.48
N ASP A 407 -9.11 28.51 17.73
CA ASP A 407 -10.54 28.33 18.08
C ASP A 407 -11.34 27.41 17.12
N LYS A 408 -10.69 26.77 16.13
CA LYS A 408 -11.43 25.94 15.15
C LYS A 408 -11.59 24.49 15.62
N HIS A 409 -12.71 24.20 16.28
CA HIS A 409 -13.12 22.87 16.79
C HIS A 409 -13.56 21.85 15.71
N TRP A 410 -13.36 22.16 14.42
CA TRP A 410 -13.86 21.33 13.31
C TRP A 410 -12.93 21.37 12.10
N LYS A 411 -13.03 20.35 11.25
CA LYS A 411 -12.27 20.20 10.00
C LYS A 411 -13.21 19.97 8.82
N ALA A 412 -12.98 20.64 7.70
CA ALA A 412 -13.64 20.34 6.43
C ALA A 412 -13.08 19.04 5.84
N VAL A 413 -13.94 18.08 5.53
CA VAL A 413 -13.55 16.78 4.97
C VAL A 413 -14.33 16.51 3.70
N ARG A 414 -13.65 16.09 2.63
CA ARG A 414 -14.32 15.63 1.40
C ARG A 414 -14.93 14.25 1.61
N VAL A 415 -16.19 14.10 1.20
CA VAL A 415 -16.93 12.84 1.30
C VAL A 415 -17.68 12.63 0.00
N ASP A 416 -17.45 11.47 -0.61
CA ASP A 416 -18.05 11.09 -1.89
C ASP A 416 -19.09 9.99 -1.61
N LEU A 417 -20.35 10.28 -1.95
CA LEU A 417 -21.47 9.35 -1.78
C LEU A 417 -21.88 8.82 -3.14
N VAL A 418 -21.93 7.49 -3.28
CA VAL A 418 -22.26 6.81 -4.54
C VAL A 418 -23.41 5.86 -4.30
N ILE A 419 -24.54 6.09 -4.97
CA ILE A 419 -25.73 5.26 -4.85
C ILE A 419 -25.78 4.27 -5.99
N VAL A 420 -25.81 2.99 -5.64
CA VAL A 420 -25.58 1.89 -6.55
C VAL A 420 -26.73 0.88 -6.46
N PRO A 421 -27.37 0.51 -7.58
CA PRO A 421 -28.33 -0.60 -7.59
C PRO A 421 -27.63 -1.91 -7.20
N ILE A 422 -28.29 -2.77 -6.41
CA ILE A 422 -27.65 -3.98 -5.86
C ILE A 422 -27.13 -4.91 -6.96
N SER A 423 -27.80 -4.96 -8.12
CA SER A 423 -27.37 -5.70 -9.31
C SER A 423 -26.02 -5.29 -9.89
N GLN A 424 -25.56 -4.06 -9.60
CA GLN A 424 -24.28 -3.50 -10.07
C GLN A 424 -23.28 -3.30 -8.93
N PHE A 425 -23.65 -3.64 -7.70
CA PHE A 425 -22.88 -3.30 -6.50
C PHE A 425 -21.47 -3.89 -6.50
N ALA A 426 -21.29 -5.14 -6.91
CA ALA A 426 -19.97 -5.76 -7.00
C ALA A 426 -19.04 -5.03 -7.97
N TYR A 427 -19.56 -4.60 -9.13
CA TYR A 427 -18.79 -3.85 -10.14
C TYR A 427 -18.44 -2.44 -9.66
N ALA A 428 -19.39 -1.77 -9.01
CA ALA A 428 -19.15 -0.46 -8.44
C ALA A 428 -18.12 -0.54 -7.32
N LEU A 429 -18.23 -1.54 -6.44
CA LEU A 429 -17.31 -1.75 -5.34
C LEU A 429 -15.90 -2.02 -5.85
N LEU A 430 -15.73 -2.86 -6.86
CA LEU A 430 -14.44 -3.07 -7.52
C LEU A 430 -13.86 -1.75 -8.05
N GLY A 431 -14.65 -1.01 -8.83
CA GLY A 431 -14.26 0.27 -9.41
C GLY A 431 -13.84 1.32 -8.38
N TRP A 432 -14.69 1.56 -7.39
CA TRP A 432 -14.47 2.57 -6.35
C TRP A 432 -13.48 2.13 -5.28
N THR A 433 -13.14 0.85 -5.19
CA THR A 433 -12.04 0.39 -4.34
C THR A 433 -10.69 0.79 -4.91
N GLY A 434 -10.52 0.78 -6.23
CA GLY A 434 -9.24 1.10 -6.88
C GLY A 434 -8.11 0.10 -6.53
N SER A 435 -6.83 0.48 -6.62
CA SER A 435 -6.30 1.80 -7.01
C SER A 435 -6.61 2.19 -8.47
N GLN A 436 -6.41 3.46 -8.84
CA GLN A 436 -6.63 3.93 -10.20
C GLN A 436 -5.82 3.13 -11.24
N LEU A 437 -4.57 2.77 -10.90
CA LEU A 437 -3.74 1.93 -11.76
C LEU A 437 -4.27 0.50 -11.82
N PHE A 438 -4.64 -0.09 -10.67
CA PHE A 438 -5.20 -1.43 -10.60
C PHE A 438 -6.42 -1.56 -11.51
N GLU A 439 -7.38 -0.63 -11.40
CA GLU A 439 -8.57 -0.59 -12.26
C GLU A 439 -8.23 -0.44 -13.74
N ARG A 440 -7.27 0.42 -14.06
CA ARG A 440 -6.82 0.62 -15.45
C ARG A 440 -6.23 -0.66 -16.03
N GLU A 441 -5.38 -1.35 -15.29
CA GLU A 441 -4.74 -2.59 -15.74
C GLU A 441 -5.72 -3.76 -15.78
N LEU A 442 -6.68 -3.84 -14.84
CA LEU A 442 -7.73 -4.86 -14.86
C LEU A 442 -8.65 -4.71 -16.07
N ARG A 443 -9.10 -3.47 -16.38
CA ARG A 443 -9.88 -3.19 -17.59
C ARG A 443 -9.08 -3.45 -18.87
N ARG A 444 -7.79 -3.12 -18.88
CA ARG A 444 -6.89 -3.44 -19.99
C ARG A 444 -6.74 -4.95 -20.19
N TYR A 445 -6.58 -5.71 -19.12
CA TYR A 445 -6.53 -7.17 -19.14
C TYR A 445 -7.83 -7.76 -19.68
N ALA A 446 -8.98 -7.34 -19.16
CA ALA A 446 -10.30 -7.80 -19.63
C ALA A 446 -10.44 -7.58 -21.15
N LYS A 447 -10.05 -6.40 -21.64
CA LYS A 447 -10.12 -6.06 -23.07
C LYS A 447 -9.14 -6.87 -23.94
N ASN A 448 -7.88 -6.93 -23.54
CA ASN A 448 -6.81 -7.45 -24.40
C ASN A 448 -6.64 -8.96 -24.29
N CYS A 449 -6.88 -9.54 -23.12
CA CYS A 449 -6.65 -10.95 -22.83
C CYS A 449 -7.95 -11.77 -22.83
N LYS A 450 -9.08 -11.16 -22.44
CA LYS A 450 -10.38 -11.84 -22.38
C LYS A 450 -11.38 -11.39 -23.44
N HIS A 451 -11.05 -10.36 -24.23
CA HIS A 451 -11.98 -9.76 -25.21
C HIS A 451 -13.31 -9.33 -24.59
N MET A 452 -13.29 -8.93 -23.31
CA MET A 452 -14.42 -8.44 -22.53
C MET A 452 -14.26 -6.96 -22.22
N ILE A 453 -15.37 -6.28 -21.92
CA ILE A 453 -15.40 -4.87 -21.56
C ILE A 453 -15.84 -4.79 -20.10
N LEU A 454 -14.88 -4.52 -19.21
CA LEU A 454 -15.14 -4.25 -17.80
C LEU A 454 -15.35 -2.74 -17.57
N THR A 455 -16.41 -2.39 -16.86
CA THR A 455 -16.74 -1.03 -16.42
C THR A 455 -17.13 -1.06 -14.94
N SER A 456 -17.27 0.10 -14.31
CA SER A 456 -17.82 0.20 -12.94
C SER A 456 -19.28 -0.26 -12.82
N HIS A 457 -19.95 -0.60 -13.93
CA HIS A 457 -21.35 -1.00 -13.97
C HIS A 457 -21.56 -2.48 -14.26
N ALA A 458 -20.71 -3.06 -15.12
CA ALA A 458 -20.88 -4.42 -15.63
C ALA A 458 -19.61 -4.93 -16.33
N LEU A 459 -19.57 -6.24 -16.52
CA LEU A 459 -18.70 -6.94 -17.45
C LEU A 459 -19.51 -7.44 -18.65
N TYR A 460 -19.07 -7.11 -19.86
CA TYR A 460 -19.74 -7.44 -21.11
C TYR A 460 -18.81 -8.17 -22.09
N HIS A 461 -19.29 -9.25 -22.71
CA HIS A 461 -18.57 -9.98 -23.75
C HIS A 461 -19.18 -9.71 -25.13
N PRO A 462 -18.54 -8.89 -26.00
CA PRO A 462 -19.12 -8.48 -27.27
C PRO A 462 -19.35 -9.60 -28.28
N GLN A 463 -18.53 -10.65 -28.26
CA GLN A 463 -18.62 -11.76 -29.21
C GLN A 463 -19.80 -12.69 -28.86
N GLN A 464 -20.07 -12.87 -27.57
CA GLN A 464 -21.19 -13.67 -27.06
C GLN A 464 -22.47 -12.83 -26.87
N ASN A 465 -22.35 -11.50 -26.95
CA ASN A 465 -23.43 -10.54 -26.63
C ASN A 465 -24.02 -10.78 -25.23
N GLU A 466 -23.15 -11.07 -24.26
CA GLU A 466 -23.53 -11.49 -22.92
C GLU A 466 -23.04 -10.51 -21.85
N TYR A 467 -23.88 -10.28 -20.83
CA TYR A 467 -23.53 -9.53 -19.63
C TYR A 467 -23.42 -10.50 -18.45
N PHE A 468 -22.34 -10.40 -17.70
CA PHE A 468 -22.12 -11.25 -16.54
C PHE A 468 -22.74 -10.60 -15.30
N SER A 469 -23.47 -11.37 -14.50
CA SER A 469 -23.87 -10.96 -13.16
C SER A 469 -22.76 -11.27 -12.16
N ALA A 470 -22.62 -10.43 -11.14
CA ALA A 470 -21.72 -10.68 -10.02
C ALA A 470 -22.37 -10.19 -8.71
N ALA A 471 -22.46 -11.07 -7.72
CA ALA A 471 -22.90 -10.73 -6.37
C ALA A 471 -21.75 -10.23 -5.48
N ALA A 472 -20.52 -10.62 -5.82
CA ALA A 472 -19.30 -10.26 -5.09
C ALA A 472 -18.12 -10.01 -6.05
N GLU A 473 -17.06 -9.38 -5.56
CA GLU A 473 -15.88 -9.07 -6.39
C GLU A 473 -15.21 -10.37 -6.88
N GLU A 474 -15.17 -11.40 -6.05
CA GLU A 474 -14.61 -12.73 -6.33
C GLU A 474 -15.20 -13.34 -7.61
N GLU A 475 -16.50 -13.16 -7.86
CA GLU A 475 -17.15 -13.65 -9.07
C GLU A 475 -16.67 -12.91 -10.32
N ILE A 476 -16.36 -11.61 -10.20
CA ILE A 476 -15.79 -10.82 -11.31
C ILE A 476 -14.40 -11.34 -11.67
N PHE A 477 -13.56 -11.63 -10.68
CA PHE A 477 -12.24 -12.23 -10.90
C PHE A 477 -12.37 -13.62 -11.53
N ALA A 478 -13.34 -14.43 -11.08
CA ALA A 478 -13.62 -15.74 -11.66
C ALA A 478 -14.04 -15.64 -13.15
N HIS A 479 -14.92 -14.69 -13.51
CA HIS A 479 -15.30 -14.44 -14.91
C HIS A 479 -14.12 -14.00 -15.79
N LEU A 480 -13.13 -13.33 -15.18
CA LEU A 480 -11.89 -12.92 -15.83
C LEU A 480 -10.79 -14.00 -15.77
N GLU A 481 -11.05 -15.16 -15.17
CA GLU A 481 -10.08 -16.23 -14.92
C GLU A 481 -8.80 -15.71 -14.24
N LEU A 482 -8.96 -14.86 -13.23
CA LEU A 482 -7.88 -14.36 -12.38
C LEU A 482 -8.06 -14.89 -10.97
N ASP A 483 -6.93 -15.13 -10.29
CA ASP A 483 -6.94 -15.30 -8.85
C ASP A 483 -7.46 -14.03 -8.19
N TYR A 484 -8.28 -14.20 -7.15
CA TYR A 484 -8.85 -13.06 -6.44
C TYR A 484 -7.74 -12.28 -5.69
N ILE A 485 -7.69 -10.98 -5.93
CA ILE A 485 -6.79 -10.06 -5.24
C ILE A 485 -7.59 -9.29 -4.20
N ALA A 486 -7.23 -9.43 -2.93
CA ALA A 486 -7.95 -8.78 -1.85
C ALA A 486 -7.76 -7.26 -1.89
N PRO A 487 -8.70 -6.44 -1.35
CA PRO A 487 -8.63 -4.98 -1.46
C PRO A 487 -7.31 -4.36 -0.98
N TRP A 488 -6.72 -4.87 0.10
CA TRP A 488 -5.45 -4.39 0.65
C TRP A 488 -4.22 -4.69 -0.23
N GLU A 489 -4.34 -5.62 -1.19
CA GLU A 489 -3.31 -5.97 -2.16
C GLU A 489 -3.43 -5.15 -3.46
N ARG A 490 -4.48 -4.34 -3.61
CA ARG A 490 -4.74 -3.51 -4.80
C ARG A 490 -4.07 -2.13 -4.74
N ASN A 491 -3.01 -1.98 -3.94
CA ASN A 491 -2.25 -0.74 -3.76
C ASN A 491 -1.18 -0.54 -4.86
N ALA A 492 -1.61 -0.72 -6.12
CA ALA A 492 -0.81 -0.57 -7.33
C ALA A 492 -0.39 0.88 -7.58
#